data_AF-A0A022PY80-F1
#
_entry.id   AF-A0A022PY80-F1
#
_cell.length_a   1.000
_cell.length_b   1.000
_cell.length_c   1.000
_cell.angle_alpha   90.00
_cell.angle_beta   90.00
_cell.angle_gamma   90.00
#
_symmetry.space_group_name_H-M   'P 1'
#
loop_
_entity.id
_entity.type
_entity.pdbx_description
1 polymer ?
#
loop_
_entity_poly.entity_id
_entity_poly.type
_entity_poly.pdbx_seq_one_letter_code
_entity_poly.pdbx_strand_id
1 'polypeptide(L)'
;MDSVTLSASTPPNIPSSTDRLEDEFRRILLSVNFPVEAEIILDSQYTDLNVKFEQIEAVGVLRRTADRMTAAGYSQERVVDVYASARKSLLVEICKDLDLNVESEELKGRWKRAAKTAVHVSFPCERRLLDRIFPDLTADIAEACFVEIVEDSAVRLLRFTEAITNTGCPSRIFHALDLYELLSDLLPQIRTIFGSKSGESISNEAEKSLSGLSDCVMATFSEHEKALDVDKSRTATAGGSIHPLTRYTMCYMTYLALYKPTLSKLIEEASSKLELRVSQMIVDLKSNMECKSKSYKDASLRNLYMMNNLNYIVRKIIKSRELKTMIGNDGLVNELTEEYYRDLKLYLESTWESLLDSLRSTEEVKSGFFSSFVSKKLVYRQRLKVFYEKFKKVRGTQSSWIVSDEQLRKEVRSYILSLVIPVYTSFLEKHGSDIERGDHPGICISHSVEKLRKEVEEMFRVESIVC
;
A
#
# COMPACT_ATOMS: atom_id res chain seq x y z
N MET A 1 46.29 19.88 77.59
CA MET A 1 45.27 20.86 77.18
C MET A 1 44.77 20.41 75.82
N ASP A 2 43.77 19.54 75.82
CA ASP A 2 43.05 19.15 74.60
C ASP A 2 41.64 19.74 74.71
N SER A 3 41.35 20.75 73.90
CA SER A 3 40.02 21.34 73.81
C SER A 3 39.25 20.68 72.66
N VAL A 4 38.30 19.83 73.03
CA VAL A 4 37.30 19.28 72.13
C VAL A 4 36.29 20.38 71.79
N THR A 5 36.23 20.80 70.53
CA THR A 5 35.13 21.61 69.99
C THR A 5 34.10 20.68 69.34
N LEU A 6 32.96 20.50 70.02
CA LEU A 6 31.77 19.84 69.45
C LEU A 6 31.21 20.70 68.31
N SER A 7 31.20 20.14 67.11
CA SER A 7 30.41 20.63 65.97
C SER A 7 28.93 20.41 66.29
N ALA A 8 28.15 21.48 66.35
CA ALA A 8 26.70 21.44 66.45
C ALA A 8 26.13 20.92 65.11
N SER A 9 25.49 19.76 65.15
CA SER A 9 24.70 19.21 64.06
C SER A 9 23.50 20.13 63.80
N THR A 10 23.38 20.63 62.57
CA THR A 10 22.15 21.24 62.05
C THR A 10 20.99 20.24 62.18
N PRO A 11 19.83 20.63 62.73
CA PRO A 11 18.69 19.73 62.83
C PRO A 11 18.14 19.42 61.44
N PRO A 12 17.55 18.23 61.23
CA PRO A 12 16.91 17.88 59.97
C PRO A 12 15.76 18.86 59.69
N ASN A 13 15.72 19.37 58.47
CA ASN A 13 14.74 20.32 57.98
C ASN A 13 13.35 19.62 57.98
N ILE A 14 12.56 19.83 59.04
CA ILE A 14 11.20 19.30 59.13
C ILE A 14 10.34 20.18 58.21
N PRO A 15 9.73 19.64 57.13
CA PRO A 15 8.88 20.43 56.25
C PRO A 15 7.76 21.10 57.04
N SER A 16 7.47 22.35 56.70
CA SER A 16 6.44 23.15 57.35
C SER A 16 5.08 22.45 57.25
N SER A 17 4.14 22.70 58.16
CA SER A 17 2.80 22.08 58.10
C SER A 17 2.07 22.33 56.77
N THR A 18 2.46 23.42 56.10
CA THR A 18 2.05 23.84 54.76
C THR A 18 2.59 22.91 53.67
N ASP A 19 3.88 22.56 53.65
CA ASP A 19 4.46 21.64 52.64
C ASP A 19 3.79 20.26 52.64
N ARG A 20 3.36 19.79 53.82
CA ARG A 20 2.66 18.52 53.98
C ARG A 20 1.28 18.49 53.31
N LEU A 21 0.58 19.63 53.23
CA LEU A 21 -0.73 19.73 52.57
C LEU A 21 -0.60 19.70 51.06
N GLU A 22 0.42 20.36 50.50
CA GLU A 22 0.72 20.30 49.07
C GLU A 22 1.06 18.86 48.65
N ASP A 23 1.91 18.17 49.43
CA ASP A 23 2.26 16.76 49.19
C ASP A 23 1.06 15.81 49.31
N GLU A 24 0.16 16.06 50.27
CA GLU A 24 -1.10 15.32 50.40
C GLU A 24 -1.98 15.51 49.17
N PHE A 25 -2.16 16.75 48.72
CA PHE A 25 -2.94 17.08 47.55
C PHE A 25 -2.37 16.43 46.28
N ARG A 26 -1.06 16.58 46.03
CA ARG A 26 -0.37 15.94 44.89
C ARG A 26 -0.51 14.42 44.91
N ARG A 27 -0.35 13.77 46.06
CA ARG A 27 -0.47 12.31 46.18
C ARG A 27 -1.86 11.81 45.80
N ILE A 28 -2.90 12.52 46.23
CA ILE A 28 -4.29 12.16 45.91
C ILE A 28 -4.55 12.41 44.41
N LEU A 29 -4.06 13.52 43.85
CA LEU A 29 -4.19 13.82 42.41
C LEU A 29 -3.55 12.75 41.52
N LEU A 30 -2.40 12.21 41.94
CA LEU A 30 -1.70 11.14 41.24
C LEU A 30 -2.36 9.76 41.40
N SER A 31 -3.22 9.58 42.40
CA SER A 31 -4.00 8.35 42.56
C SER A 31 -5.23 8.30 41.65
N VAL A 32 -5.69 9.46 41.15
CA VAL A 32 -6.82 9.56 40.23
C VAL A 32 -6.31 9.38 38.80
N ASN A 33 -6.22 8.12 38.36
CA ASN A 33 -5.87 7.82 36.97
C ASN A 33 -7.11 7.70 36.09
N PHE A 34 -7.04 8.27 34.90
CA PHE A 34 -8.00 7.94 33.85
C PHE A 34 -7.72 6.48 33.43
N PRO A 35 -8.73 5.59 33.38
CA PRO A 35 -8.50 4.21 32.98
C PRO A 35 -7.90 4.17 31.57
N VAL A 36 -6.62 3.79 31.48
CA VAL A 36 -5.90 3.55 30.22
C VAL A 36 -6.35 2.22 29.59
N GLU A 37 -7.08 1.39 30.34
CA GLU A 37 -7.73 0.14 29.89
C GLU A 37 -8.96 0.37 29.00
N ALA A 38 -8.94 1.42 28.17
CA ALA A 38 -9.94 1.67 27.14
C ALA A 38 -9.82 0.70 25.94
N GLU A 39 -9.09 -0.40 26.07
CA GLU A 39 -8.93 -1.41 25.01
C GLU A 39 -10.21 -2.22 24.73
N ILE A 40 -11.20 -2.22 25.63
CA ILE A 40 -12.39 -3.10 25.50
C ILE A 40 -13.63 -2.37 24.95
N ILE A 41 -13.68 -1.03 24.95
CA ILE A 41 -14.94 -0.28 24.74
C ILE A 41 -14.97 0.54 23.44
N LEU A 42 -13.94 0.43 22.59
CA LEU A 42 -13.78 1.31 21.42
C LEU A 42 -14.77 1.05 20.25
N ASP A 43 -15.56 -0.02 20.26
CA ASP A 43 -16.47 -0.38 19.15
C ASP A 43 -17.98 -0.28 19.44
N SER A 44 -18.45 -0.09 20.68
CA SER A 44 -19.91 -0.01 20.91
C SER A 44 -20.46 0.76 22.12
N GLN A 45 -19.64 1.35 23.00
CA GLN A 45 -20.20 2.06 24.17
C GLN A 45 -19.42 3.33 24.57
N TYR A 46 -19.34 4.32 23.67
CA TYR A 46 -18.89 5.67 24.04
C TYR A 46 -19.73 6.31 25.16
N THR A 47 -20.97 5.85 25.34
CA THR A 47 -21.90 6.34 26.36
C THR A 47 -21.69 5.71 27.74
N ASP A 48 -21.25 4.45 27.85
CA ASP A 48 -21.10 3.79 29.17
C ASP A 48 -19.77 4.11 29.87
N LEU A 49 -18.72 4.49 29.13
CA LEU A 49 -17.47 5.01 29.72
C LEU A 49 -17.62 6.41 30.33
N ASN A 50 -18.60 7.20 29.86
CA ASN A 50 -18.97 8.47 30.49
C ASN A 50 -19.50 8.28 31.93
N VAL A 51 -19.88 7.05 32.33
CA VAL A 51 -20.67 6.79 33.54
C VAL A 51 -19.87 6.20 34.70
N LYS A 52 -18.68 5.63 34.51
CA LYS A 52 -17.86 5.06 35.62
C LYS A 52 -16.74 5.96 36.12
N PHE A 53 -16.91 7.29 36.06
CA PHE A 53 -16.06 8.22 36.82
C PHE A 53 -16.58 8.39 38.27
N GLU A 54 -16.68 7.27 38.98
CA GLU A 54 -17.03 7.24 40.40
C GLU A 54 -15.85 6.77 41.24
N GLN A 55 -14.89 7.66 41.42
CA GLN A 55 -14.34 7.88 42.74
C GLN A 55 -14.88 9.24 43.22
N ILE A 56 -16.21 9.33 43.40
CA ILE A 56 -16.88 10.51 44.00
C ILE A 56 -16.19 10.90 45.31
N GLU A 57 -15.70 9.89 46.05
CA GLU A 57 -14.94 10.08 47.27
C GLU A 57 -13.60 10.78 47.04
N ALA A 58 -12.78 10.37 46.05
CA ALA A 58 -11.50 11.00 45.75
C ALA A 58 -11.67 12.45 45.28
N VAL A 59 -12.66 12.72 44.43
CA VAL A 59 -12.98 14.10 44.00
C VAL A 59 -13.43 14.96 45.18
N GLY A 60 -14.26 14.40 46.07
CA GLY A 60 -14.67 15.08 47.30
C GLY A 60 -13.52 15.33 48.27
N VAL A 61 -12.57 14.39 48.39
CA VAL A 61 -11.34 14.59 49.18
C VAL A 61 -10.47 15.67 48.54
N LEU A 62 -10.27 15.65 47.22
CA LEU A 62 -9.49 16.66 46.50
C LEU A 62 -10.06 18.07 46.70
N ARG A 63 -11.39 18.23 46.57
CA ARG A 63 -12.05 19.51 46.84
C ARG A 63 -11.83 19.96 48.29
N ARG A 64 -12.08 19.09 49.27
CA ARG A 64 -11.85 19.43 50.69
C ARG A 64 -10.39 19.77 51.00
N THR A 65 -9.44 19.11 50.35
CA THR A 65 -8.02 19.41 50.53
C THR A 65 -7.66 20.74 49.88
N ALA A 66 -8.20 21.06 48.70
CA ALA A 66 -8.06 22.38 48.08
C ALA A 66 -8.65 23.49 48.99
N ASP A 67 -9.83 23.28 49.58
CA ASP A 67 -10.44 24.22 50.52
C ASP A 67 -9.57 24.42 51.77
N ARG A 68 -8.98 23.33 52.29
CA ARG A 68 -8.03 23.38 53.42
C ARG A 68 -6.76 24.14 53.07
N MET A 69 -6.25 24.00 51.84
CA MET A 69 -5.08 24.77 51.37
C MET A 69 -5.42 26.26 51.31
N THR A 70 -6.57 26.63 50.75
CA THR A 70 -7.03 28.03 50.74
C THR A 70 -7.20 28.59 52.16
N ALA A 71 -7.79 27.82 53.07
CA ALA A 71 -7.93 28.20 54.48
C ALA A 71 -6.59 28.33 55.23
N ALA A 72 -5.56 27.62 54.78
CA ALA A 72 -4.19 27.70 55.31
C ALA A 72 -3.38 28.90 54.75
N GLY A 73 -3.98 29.73 53.89
CA GLY A 73 -3.38 30.96 53.37
C GLY A 73 -2.74 30.83 51.99
N TYR A 74 -2.94 29.71 51.28
CA TYR A 74 -2.52 29.59 49.88
C TYR A 74 -3.39 30.47 48.98
N SER A 75 -2.79 31.13 47.99
CA SER A 75 -3.56 31.79 46.93
C SER A 75 -4.29 30.75 46.08
N GLN A 76 -5.45 31.13 45.52
CA GLN A 76 -6.21 30.26 44.61
C GLN A 76 -5.36 29.84 43.40
N GLU A 77 -4.54 30.75 42.88
CA GLU A 77 -3.55 30.50 41.82
C GLU A 77 -2.58 29.39 42.23
N ARG A 78 -2.01 29.44 43.43
CA ARG A 78 -1.04 28.42 43.89
C ARG A 78 -1.67 27.03 44.00
N VAL A 79 -2.92 26.93 44.46
CA VAL A 79 -3.61 25.62 44.54
C VAL A 79 -3.87 25.06 43.13
N VAL A 80 -4.22 25.94 42.18
CA VAL A 80 -4.41 25.59 40.76
C VAL A 80 -3.08 25.18 40.10
N ASP A 81 -1.97 25.86 40.38
CA ASP A 81 -0.64 25.49 39.84
C ASP A 81 -0.20 24.09 40.32
N VAL A 82 -0.45 23.78 41.60
CA VAL A 82 -0.15 22.45 42.16
C VAL A 82 -0.99 21.38 41.48
N TYR A 83 -2.27 21.67 41.24
CA TYR A 83 -3.15 20.82 40.46
C TYR A 83 -2.61 20.61 39.04
N ALA A 84 -2.36 21.69 38.31
CA ALA A 84 -1.91 21.65 36.92
C ALA A 84 -0.60 20.87 36.77
N SER A 85 0.40 21.16 37.60
CA SER A 85 1.68 20.48 37.63
C SER A 85 1.55 18.96 37.86
N ALA A 86 0.72 18.53 38.82
CA ALA A 86 0.53 17.11 39.10
C ALA A 86 -0.20 16.40 37.96
N ARG A 87 -1.28 16.99 37.43
CA ARG A 87 -2.10 16.40 36.37
C ARG A 87 -1.35 16.34 35.03
N LYS A 88 -0.59 17.39 34.69
CA LYS A 88 0.30 17.44 33.52
C LYS A 88 1.24 16.24 33.47
N SER A 89 1.84 15.87 34.61
CA SER A 89 2.78 14.74 34.67
C SER A 89 2.15 13.38 34.28
N LEU A 90 0.85 13.18 34.58
CA LEU A 90 0.14 11.95 34.21
C LEU A 90 -0.22 11.90 32.73
N LEU A 91 -0.66 13.03 32.15
CA LEU A 91 -1.05 13.06 30.74
C LEU A 91 0.14 12.93 29.80
N VAL A 92 1.33 13.35 30.22
CA VAL A 92 2.56 13.17 29.44
C VAL A 92 2.90 11.69 29.27
N GLU A 93 2.55 10.83 30.23
CA GLU A 93 2.79 9.38 30.15
C GLU A 93 1.99 8.72 29.02
N ILE A 94 0.81 9.25 28.65
CA ILE A 94 0.02 8.77 27.49
C ILE A 94 0.85 8.81 26.19
N CYS A 95 1.76 9.77 26.11
CA CYS A 95 2.55 10.05 24.91
C CYS A 95 4.03 9.70 25.08
N LYS A 96 4.40 8.93 26.10
CA LYS A 96 5.81 8.62 26.43
C LYS A 96 6.46 7.64 25.46
N ASP A 97 5.69 6.68 24.96
CA ASP A 97 6.16 5.64 24.04
C ASP A 97 6.10 6.06 22.57
N LEU A 98 5.78 7.34 22.30
CA LEU A 98 5.81 7.93 20.96
C LEU A 98 7.21 8.48 20.68
N ASP A 99 8.18 7.59 20.51
CA ASP A 99 9.53 7.97 20.11
C ASP A 99 9.53 8.36 18.61
N LEU A 100 9.86 9.62 18.32
CA LEU A 100 9.70 10.24 16.99
C LEU A 100 10.71 9.73 15.94
N ASN A 101 11.59 8.79 16.31
CA ASN A 101 12.73 8.37 15.50
C ASN A 101 12.56 7.04 14.73
N VAL A 102 11.41 6.35 14.83
CA VAL A 102 11.25 5.00 14.24
C VAL A 102 9.91 4.84 13.53
N GLU A 103 9.90 4.80 12.19
CA GLU A 103 8.70 4.37 11.46
C GLU A 103 8.48 2.85 11.61
N SER A 104 7.47 2.45 12.40
CA SER A 104 7.01 1.06 12.45
C SER A 104 5.48 0.99 12.54
N GLU A 105 4.90 -0.11 12.04
CA GLU A 105 3.46 -0.40 12.18
C GLU A 105 3.02 -0.43 13.65
N GLU A 106 3.90 -0.87 14.54
CA GLU A 106 3.65 -0.87 15.97
C GLU A 106 3.55 0.55 16.52
N LEU A 107 4.43 1.46 16.08
CA LEU A 107 4.41 2.85 16.51
C LEU A 107 3.15 3.57 16.01
N LYS A 108 2.70 3.30 14.79
CA LYS A 108 1.40 3.79 14.29
C LYS A 108 0.25 3.33 15.18
N GLY A 109 0.20 2.04 15.51
CA GLY A 109 -0.82 1.47 16.37
C GLY A 109 -0.83 2.10 17.76
N ARG A 110 0.35 2.40 18.31
CA ARG A 110 0.50 3.15 19.57
C ARG A 110 -0.01 4.59 19.43
N TRP A 111 0.37 5.31 18.38
CA TRP A 111 -0.11 6.67 18.14
C TRP A 111 -1.63 6.73 17.97
N LYS A 112 -2.22 5.84 17.16
CA LYS A 112 -3.68 5.79 16.95
C LYS A 112 -4.43 5.59 18.27
N ARG A 113 -3.92 4.70 19.15
CA ARG A 113 -4.48 4.48 20.50
C ARG A 113 -4.30 5.70 21.40
N ALA A 114 -3.12 6.30 21.42
CA ALA A 114 -2.83 7.48 22.24
C ALA A 114 -3.69 8.68 21.82
N ALA A 115 -3.81 8.96 20.52
CA ALA A 115 -4.62 10.04 19.98
C ALA A 115 -6.11 9.88 20.34
N LYS A 116 -6.68 8.69 20.13
CA LYS A 116 -8.07 8.39 20.53
C LYS A 116 -8.27 8.55 22.04
N THR A 117 -7.37 7.98 22.85
CA THR A 117 -7.46 8.04 24.32
C THR A 117 -7.34 9.47 24.83
N ALA A 118 -6.46 10.28 24.25
CA ALA A 118 -6.30 11.68 24.62
C ALA A 118 -7.56 12.50 24.30
N VAL A 119 -8.02 12.46 23.06
CA VAL A 119 -9.13 13.30 22.56
C VAL A 119 -10.48 12.85 23.11
N HIS A 120 -10.75 11.55 23.17
CA HIS A 120 -12.05 11.05 23.56
C HIS A 120 -12.25 10.89 25.07
N VAL A 121 -11.18 10.62 25.81
CA VAL A 121 -11.27 10.25 27.24
C VAL A 121 -10.53 11.27 28.10
N SER A 122 -9.23 11.42 27.89
CA SER A 122 -8.36 12.11 28.85
C SER A 122 -8.64 13.61 28.93
N PHE A 123 -8.70 14.30 27.79
CA PHE A 123 -8.97 15.74 27.78
C PHE A 123 -10.39 16.08 28.29
N PRO A 124 -11.47 15.41 27.85
CA PRO A 124 -12.80 15.66 28.43
C PRO A 124 -12.88 15.34 29.92
N CYS A 125 -12.27 14.25 30.38
CA CYS A 125 -12.27 13.90 31.80
C CYS A 125 -11.47 14.89 32.65
N GLU A 126 -10.36 15.42 32.14
CA GLU A 126 -9.56 16.45 32.82
C GLU A 126 -10.37 17.74 33.02
N ARG A 127 -11.08 18.19 31.98
CA ARG A 127 -11.97 19.36 32.11
C ARG A 127 -13.05 19.15 33.18
N ARG A 128 -13.71 17.98 33.17
CA ARG A 128 -14.72 17.66 34.19
C ARG A 128 -14.14 17.56 35.60
N LEU A 129 -12.92 17.07 35.74
CA LEU A 129 -12.24 16.97 37.03
C LEU A 129 -11.93 18.36 37.58
N LEU A 130 -11.43 19.26 36.74
CA LEU A 130 -11.18 20.66 37.07
C LEU A 130 -12.47 21.37 37.54
N ASP A 131 -13.56 21.26 36.76
CA ASP A 131 -14.86 21.84 37.10
C ASP A 131 -15.41 21.32 38.44
N ARG A 132 -15.16 20.03 38.74
CA ARG A 132 -15.59 19.42 40.00
C ARG A 132 -14.71 19.78 41.18
N ILE A 133 -13.41 20.02 41.02
CA ILE A 133 -12.56 20.39 42.16
C ILE A 133 -12.71 21.88 42.46
N PHE A 134 -12.82 22.72 41.42
CA PHE A 134 -12.80 24.17 41.53
C PHE A 134 -14.03 24.83 40.87
N PRO A 135 -15.24 24.67 41.43
CA PRO A 135 -16.46 25.21 40.82
C PRO A 135 -16.52 26.74 40.80
N ASP A 136 -15.74 27.40 41.66
CA ASP A 136 -15.74 28.85 41.85
C ASP A 136 -14.70 29.58 40.97
N LEU A 137 -13.95 28.87 40.11
CA LEU A 137 -13.02 29.50 39.18
C LEU A 137 -13.78 30.27 38.10
N THR A 138 -13.20 31.39 37.67
CA THR A 138 -13.66 32.06 36.45
C THR A 138 -13.35 31.19 35.24
N ALA A 139 -14.17 31.29 34.19
CA ALA A 139 -14.01 30.52 32.97
C ALA A 139 -12.60 30.68 32.37
N ASP A 140 -12.03 31.88 32.42
CA ASP A 140 -10.69 32.16 31.87
C ASP A 140 -9.57 31.44 32.65
N ILE A 141 -9.64 31.40 33.98
CA ILE A 141 -8.61 30.73 34.81
C ILE A 141 -8.74 29.21 34.69
N ALA A 142 -9.97 28.69 34.70
CA ALA A 142 -10.21 27.26 34.50
C ALA A 142 -9.69 26.82 33.12
N GLU A 143 -9.94 27.61 32.09
CA GLU A 143 -9.50 27.28 30.74
C GLU A 143 -7.97 27.37 30.59
N ALA A 144 -7.32 28.38 31.18
CA ALA A 144 -5.87 28.49 31.17
C ALA A 144 -5.21 27.29 31.87
N CYS A 145 -5.73 26.88 33.03
CA CYS A 145 -5.27 25.70 33.76
C CYS A 145 -5.45 24.42 32.93
N PHE A 146 -6.63 24.24 32.32
CA PHE A 146 -6.89 23.08 31.46
C PHE A 146 -5.89 23.00 30.31
N VAL A 147 -5.64 24.11 29.60
CA VAL A 147 -4.70 24.16 28.48
C VAL A 147 -3.28 23.83 28.95
N GLU A 148 -2.81 24.41 30.06
CA GLU A 148 -1.46 24.15 30.61
C GLU A 148 -1.21 22.65 30.86
N ILE A 149 -2.25 21.93 31.31
CA ILE A 149 -2.20 20.50 31.63
C ILE A 149 -2.07 19.64 30.36
N VAL A 150 -2.79 19.98 29.30
CA VAL A 150 -2.92 19.13 28.11
C VAL A 150 -2.01 19.53 26.95
N GLU A 151 -1.48 20.75 26.93
CA GLU A 151 -0.75 21.34 25.81
C GLU A 151 0.44 20.47 25.37
N ASP A 152 1.34 20.09 26.28
CA ASP A 152 2.52 19.29 25.95
C ASP A 152 2.15 17.95 25.29
N SER A 153 1.12 17.28 25.79
CA SER A 153 0.64 16.00 25.24
C SER A 153 -0.04 16.20 23.89
N ALA A 154 -0.88 17.22 23.75
CA ALA A 154 -1.53 17.55 22.49
C ALA A 154 -0.50 17.90 21.40
N VAL A 155 0.46 18.78 21.71
CA VAL A 155 1.54 19.17 20.80
C VAL A 155 2.40 17.96 20.43
N ARG A 156 2.74 17.07 21.37
CA ARG A 156 3.52 15.86 21.06
C ARG A 156 2.77 14.91 20.13
N LEU A 157 1.47 14.71 20.34
CA LEU A 157 0.63 13.89 19.46
C LEU A 157 0.57 14.49 18.04
N LEU A 158 0.46 15.80 17.91
CA LEU A 158 0.36 16.48 16.63
C LEU A 158 1.70 16.49 15.87
N ARG A 159 2.82 16.77 16.57
CA ARG A 159 4.18 16.74 15.99
C ARG A 159 4.60 15.37 15.46
N PHE A 160 3.99 14.29 15.96
CA PHE A 160 4.20 12.97 15.38
C PHE A 160 3.89 12.92 13.87
N THR A 161 2.90 13.69 13.42
CA THR A 161 2.54 13.75 11.99
C THR A 161 3.69 14.31 11.14
N GLU A 162 4.45 15.27 11.68
CA GLU A 162 5.64 15.84 11.00
C GLU A 162 6.76 14.82 10.83
N ALA A 163 6.93 13.87 11.75
CA ALA A 163 7.92 12.82 11.62
C ALA A 163 7.64 11.94 10.40
N ILE A 164 6.37 11.63 10.14
CA ILE A 164 5.93 10.83 8.98
C ILE A 164 5.98 11.62 7.68
N THR A 165 5.57 12.89 7.67
CA THR A 165 5.58 13.69 6.43
C THR A 165 6.99 13.97 5.93
N ASN A 166 7.99 13.98 6.81
CA ASN A 166 9.39 14.23 6.47
C ASN A 166 10.17 12.99 6.02
N THR A 167 9.58 11.80 6.02
CA THR A 167 10.32 10.59 5.60
C THR A 167 10.45 10.50 4.09
N GLY A 168 11.57 9.96 3.59
CA GLY A 168 11.85 9.80 2.16
C GLY A 168 11.31 8.51 1.55
N CYS A 169 10.45 7.76 2.26
CA CYS A 169 10.04 6.42 1.86
C CYS A 169 8.85 6.45 0.89
N PRO A 170 8.84 5.68 -0.22
CA PRO A 170 7.68 5.60 -1.12
C PRO A 170 6.39 5.11 -0.44
N SER A 171 6.49 4.33 0.65
CA SER A 171 5.32 3.86 1.41
C SER A 171 4.73 4.94 2.33
N ARG A 172 5.37 6.11 2.47
CA ARG A 172 4.92 7.19 3.36
C ARG A 172 3.51 7.68 3.04
N ILE A 173 3.05 7.56 1.79
CA ILE A 173 1.67 7.90 1.41
C ILE A 173 0.64 7.12 2.21
N PHE A 174 0.85 5.81 2.42
CA PHE A 174 -0.08 4.97 3.18
C PHE A 174 -0.06 5.33 4.67
N HIS A 175 1.11 5.71 5.18
CA HIS A 175 1.28 6.16 6.55
C HIS A 175 0.55 7.50 6.76
N ALA A 176 0.73 8.43 5.83
CA ALA A 176 0.06 9.73 5.86
C ALA A 176 -1.46 9.60 5.72
N LEU A 177 -1.97 8.73 4.84
CA LEU A 177 -3.40 8.44 4.69
C LEU A 177 -4.01 7.90 5.99
N ASP A 178 -3.36 6.91 6.62
CA ASP A 178 -3.80 6.33 7.89
C ASP A 178 -3.93 7.37 9.02
N LEU A 179 -2.97 8.30 9.09
CA LEU A 179 -2.98 9.38 10.09
C LEU A 179 -4.00 10.46 9.73
N TYR A 180 -4.12 10.78 8.44
CA TYR A 180 -5.08 11.77 7.94
C TYR A 180 -6.51 11.37 8.27
N GLU A 181 -6.89 10.11 8.01
CA GLU A 181 -8.23 9.61 8.31
C GLU A 181 -8.56 9.76 9.79
N LEU A 182 -7.67 9.27 10.67
CA LEU A 182 -7.90 9.36 12.11
C LEU A 182 -7.93 10.82 12.59
N LEU A 183 -7.00 11.65 12.16
CA LEU A 183 -6.97 13.05 12.60
C LEU A 183 -8.17 13.83 12.07
N SER A 184 -8.60 13.56 10.84
CA SER A 184 -9.84 14.11 10.26
C SER A 184 -11.07 13.74 11.09
N ASP A 185 -11.15 12.50 11.58
CA ASP A 185 -12.24 12.04 12.45
C ASP A 185 -12.19 12.67 13.85
N LEU A 186 -11.00 12.91 14.38
CA LEU A 186 -10.81 13.53 15.70
C LEU A 186 -10.98 15.06 15.69
N LEU A 187 -10.74 15.71 14.55
CA LEU A 187 -10.69 17.17 14.43
C LEU A 187 -11.95 17.91 14.96
N PRO A 188 -13.19 17.46 14.70
CA PRO A 188 -14.38 18.11 15.26
C PRO A 188 -14.41 18.12 16.78
N GLN A 189 -13.94 17.04 17.41
CA GLN A 189 -13.86 16.95 18.86
C GLN A 189 -12.71 17.79 19.41
N ILE A 190 -11.56 17.82 18.73
CA ILE A 190 -10.45 18.72 19.07
C ILE A 190 -10.93 20.17 19.06
N ARG A 191 -11.64 20.62 18.02
CA ARG A 191 -12.24 21.96 17.94
C ARG A 191 -13.22 22.25 19.08
N THR A 192 -13.97 21.24 19.51
CA THR A 192 -14.93 21.39 20.63
C THR A 192 -14.21 21.50 21.97
N ILE A 193 -13.14 20.72 22.18
CA ILE A 193 -12.33 20.76 23.40
C ILE A 193 -11.58 22.08 23.48
N PHE A 194 -10.93 22.50 22.39
CA PHE A 194 -10.02 23.63 22.32
C PHE A 194 -10.62 24.86 21.61
N GLY A 195 -11.93 25.08 21.78
CA GLY A 195 -12.66 26.18 21.16
C GLY A 195 -12.51 27.53 21.87
N SER A 196 -11.78 27.59 22.99
CA SER A 196 -11.49 28.81 23.73
C SER A 196 -10.33 29.58 23.12
N LYS A 197 -10.17 30.86 23.52
CA LYS A 197 -9.01 31.67 23.12
C LYS A 197 -7.68 31.05 23.58
N SER A 198 -7.64 30.44 24.77
CA SER A 198 -6.42 29.82 25.30
C SER A 198 -6.06 28.51 24.59
N GLY A 199 -7.05 27.75 24.12
CA GLY A 199 -6.85 26.48 23.40
C GLY A 199 -6.69 26.63 21.89
N GLU A 200 -6.94 27.81 21.32
CA GLU A 200 -6.96 28.06 19.88
C GLU A 200 -5.65 27.63 19.18
N SER A 201 -4.50 27.79 19.82
CA SER A 201 -3.20 27.35 19.29
C SER A 201 -3.16 25.84 18.99
N ILE A 202 -3.75 25.02 19.85
CA ILE A 202 -3.79 23.55 19.70
C ILE A 202 -4.74 23.17 18.56
N SER A 203 -5.91 23.81 18.47
CA SER A 203 -6.84 23.63 17.35
C SER A 203 -6.17 23.96 16.01
N ASN A 204 -5.48 25.09 15.94
CA ASN A 204 -4.77 25.53 14.73
C ASN A 204 -3.62 24.57 14.37
N GLU A 205 -2.88 24.06 15.35
CA GLU A 205 -1.82 23.08 15.10
C GLU A 205 -2.39 21.74 14.59
N ALA A 206 -3.58 21.33 15.05
CA ALA A 206 -4.25 20.13 14.56
C ALA A 206 -4.69 20.28 13.09
N GLU A 207 -5.22 21.45 12.72
CA GLU A 207 -5.58 21.77 11.33
C GLU A 207 -4.35 21.84 10.43
N LYS A 208 -3.27 22.43 10.92
CA LYS A 208 -1.98 22.49 10.23
C LYS A 208 -1.39 21.09 10.03
N SER A 209 -1.46 20.23 11.05
CA SER A 209 -1.04 18.82 10.96
C SER A 209 -1.84 18.05 9.92
N LEU A 210 -3.16 18.22 9.90
CA LEU A 210 -4.04 17.58 8.92
C LEU A 210 -3.74 18.07 7.48
N SER A 211 -3.51 19.37 7.32
CA SER A 211 -3.12 19.97 6.04
C SER A 211 -1.76 19.45 5.57
N GLY A 212 -0.76 19.37 6.46
CA GLY A 212 0.55 18.82 6.14
C GLY A 212 0.51 17.34 5.74
N LEU A 213 -0.37 16.54 6.35
CA LEU A 213 -0.61 15.16 5.92
C LEU A 213 -1.24 15.10 4.52
N SER A 214 -2.23 15.95 4.23
CA SER A 214 -2.82 16.07 2.90
C SER A 214 -1.76 16.44 1.85
N ASP A 215 -0.95 17.45 2.12
CA ASP A 215 0.13 17.90 1.23
C ASP A 215 1.14 16.78 0.99
N CYS A 216 1.52 16.02 2.02
CA CYS A 216 2.40 14.86 1.89
C CYS A 216 1.82 13.77 0.98
N VAL A 217 0.52 13.45 1.13
CA VAL A 217 -0.18 12.49 0.26
C VAL A 217 -0.14 12.98 -1.19
N MET A 218 -0.50 14.23 -1.43
CA MET A 218 -0.54 14.82 -2.76
C MET A 218 0.85 14.91 -3.42
N ALA A 219 1.88 15.28 -2.64
CA ALA A 219 3.26 15.33 -3.09
C ALA A 219 3.77 13.93 -3.47
N THR A 220 3.61 12.94 -2.57
CA THR A 220 4.07 11.57 -2.81
C THR A 220 3.35 10.91 -3.99
N PHE A 221 2.04 11.14 -4.13
CA PHE A 221 1.27 10.67 -5.27
C PHE A 221 1.82 11.26 -6.58
N SER A 222 2.08 12.56 -6.61
CA SER A 222 2.60 13.27 -7.79
C SER A 222 4.06 12.89 -8.11
N GLU A 223 4.87 12.59 -7.10
CA GLU A 223 6.22 12.03 -7.28
C GLU A 223 6.17 10.66 -7.97
N HIS A 224 5.21 9.80 -7.60
CA HIS A 224 5.03 8.50 -8.22
C HIS A 224 4.58 8.62 -9.68
N GLU A 225 3.64 9.51 -9.99
CA GLU A 225 3.23 9.80 -11.37
C GLU A 225 4.42 10.26 -12.22
N LYS A 226 5.21 11.22 -11.72
CA LYS A 226 6.41 11.71 -12.41
C LYS A 226 7.45 10.62 -12.61
N ALA A 227 7.67 9.77 -11.59
CA ALA A 227 8.59 8.64 -11.70
C ALA A 227 8.18 7.66 -12.80
N LEU A 228 6.87 7.45 -12.99
CA LEU A 228 6.35 6.64 -14.08
C LEU A 228 6.55 7.33 -15.44
N ASP A 229 6.23 8.60 -15.60
CA ASP A 229 6.41 9.28 -16.89
C ASP A 229 7.89 9.36 -17.33
N VAL A 230 8.82 9.47 -16.36
CA VAL A 230 10.26 9.64 -16.64
C VAL A 230 10.98 8.31 -16.92
N ASP A 231 10.54 7.16 -16.40
CA ASP A 231 11.26 5.88 -16.54
C ASP A 231 11.14 5.20 -17.93
N LYS A 232 11.43 5.95 -18.99
CA LYS A 232 11.49 5.45 -20.37
C LYS A 232 12.81 4.72 -20.68
N SER A 233 13.44 4.13 -19.66
CA SER A 233 14.64 3.31 -19.82
C SER A 233 14.40 2.14 -20.78
N ARG A 234 15.46 1.66 -21.44
CA ARG A 234 15.38 0.56 -22.43
C ARG A 234 15.80 -0.80 -21.88
N THR A 235 15.66 -1.02 -20.58
CA THR A 235 16.05 -2.29 -19.95
C THR A 235 14.83 -3.18 -19.76
N ALA A 236 14.57 -4.07 -20.71
CA ALA A 236 13.57 -5.12 -20.53
C ALA A 236 14.12 -6.28 -19.68
N THR A 237 13.22 -7.06 -19.10
CA THR A 237 13.54 -8.28 -18.36
C THR A 237 14.15 -9.35 -19.28
N ALA A 238 14.80 -10.37 -18.71
CA ALA A 238 15.23 -11.50 -19.51
C ALA A 238 14.01 -12.36 -19.91
N GLY A 239 14.02 -12.89 -21.14
CA GLY A 239 13.03 -13.88 -21.58
C GLY A 239 11.59 -13.38 -21.68
N GLY A 240 11.34 -12.07 -21.65
CA GLY A 240 9.99 -11.54 -21.83
C GLY A 240 9.11 -11.54 -20.58
N SER A 241 9.64 -11.76 -19.38
CA SER A 241 8.84 -11.84 -18.15
C SER A 241 8.15 -10.51 -17.77
N ILE A 242 7.24 -10.56 -16.79
CA ILE A 242 6.59 -9.36 -16.26
C ILE A 242 7.64 -8.44 -15.65
N HIS A 243 7.63 -7.17 -16.04
CA HIS A 243 8.61 -6.19 -15.58
C HIS A 243 8.41 -5.87 -14.08
N PRO A 244 9.49 -5.71 -13.28
CA PRO A 244 9.38 -5.32 -11.87
C PRO A 244 8.59 -4.03 -11.65
N LEU A 245 8.77 -3.02 -12.51
CA LEU A 245 7.95 -1.79 -12.50
C LEU A 245 6.45 -2.11 -12.60
N THR A 246 6.04 -2.95 -13.55
CA THR A 246 4.63 -3.37 -13.69
C THR A 246 4.11 -4.05 -12.44
N ARG A 247 4.91 -4.94 -11.83
CA ARG A 247 4.54 -5.57 -10.55
C ARG A 247 4.37 -4.53 -9.44
N TYR A 248 5.36 -3.68 -9.25
CA TYR A 248 5.39 -2.65 -8.21
C TYR A 248 4.23 -1.68 -8.34
N THR A 249 4.05 -1.06 -9.51
CA THR A 249 3.00 -0.08 -9.77
C THR A 249 1.62 -0.68 -9.59
N MET A 250 1.34 -1.87 -10.13
CA MET A 250 0.03 -2.47 -9.95
C MET A 250 -0.24 -2.89 -8.51
N CYS A 251 0.77 -3.34 -7.76
CA CYS A 251 0.61 -3.59 -6.31
C CYS A 251 0.34 -2.29 -5.57
N TYR A 252 1.13 -1.24 -5.80
CA TYR A 252 0.96 0.09 -5.24
C TYR A 252 -0.46 0.63 -5.49
N MET A 253 -0.93 0.62 -6.74
CA MET A 253 -2.26 1.08 -7.11
C MET A 253 -3.39 0.23 -6.50
N THR A 254 -3.18 -1.08 -6.35
CA THR A 254 -4.16 -1.95 -5.68
C THR A 254 -4.30 -1.59 -4.20
N TYR A 255 -3.20 -1.32 -3.50
CA TYR A 255 -3.24 -0.86 -2.11
C TYR A 255 -3.83 0.54 -1.99
N LEU A 256 -3.45 1.45 -2.90
CA LEU A 256 -3.94 2.82 -2.92
C LEU A 256 -5.47 2.88 -3.13
N ALA A 257 -6.01 1.95 -3.90
CA ALA A 257 -7.45 1.84 -4.13
C ALA A 257 -8.26 1.57 -2.84
N LEU A 258 -7.65 0.98 -1.81
CA LEU A 258 -8.30 0.79 -0.51
C LEU A 258 -8.63 2.14 0.17
N TYR A 259 -7.85 3.18 -0.14
CA TYR A 259 -8.03 4.54 0.36
C TYR A 259 -8.83 5.43 -0.60
N LYS A 260 -9.56 4.85 -1.56
CA LYS A 260 -10.31 5.60 -2.58
C LYS A 260 -11.20 6.70 -1.99
N PRO A 261 -12.01 6.50 -0.93
CA PRO A 261 -12.86 7.56 -0.39
C PRO A 261 -12.08 8.78 0.07
N THR A 262 -11.00 8.54 0.81
CA THR A 262 -10.10 9.57 1.34
C THR A 262 -9.36 10.29 0.22
N LEU A 263 -8.84 9.55 -0.75
CA LEU A 263 -8.18 10.12 -1.92
C LEU A 263 -9.13 10.92 -2.81
N SER A 264 -10.38 10.47 -2.98
CA SER A 264 -11.41 11.23 -3.70
C SER A 264 -11.63 12.59 -3.05
N LYS A 265 -11.78 12.64 -1.72
CA LYS A 265 -11.91 13.90 -0.98
C LYS A 265 -10.70 14.82 -1.22
N LEU A 266 -9.49 14.31 -1.00
CA LEU A 266 -8.25 15.09 -1.12
C LEU A 266 -7.95 15.58 -2.54
N ILE A 267 -8.23 14.76 -3.55
CA ILE A 267 -7.87 15.05 -4.95
C ILE A 267 -8.96 15.86 -5.66
N GLU A 268 -10.24 15.65 -5.35
CA GLU A 268 -11.33 16.47 -5.90
C GLU A 268 -11.25 17.92 -5.40
N GLU A 269 -10.80 18.14 -4.16
CA GLU A 269 -10.47 19.48 -3.64
C GLU A 269 -9.35 20.16 -4.46
N ALA A 270 -8.45 19.38 -5.07
CA ALA A 270 -7.30 19.85 -5.83
C ALA A 270 -7.57 20.09 -7.34
N SER A 271 -8.83 20.26 -7.76
CA SER A 271 -9.23 20.55 -9.16
C SER A 271 -8.89 19.46 -10.20
N SER A 272 -8.46 18.26 -9.78
CA SER A 272 -8.14 17.13 -10.68
C SER A 272 -8.98 15.90 -10.29
N LYS A 273 -9.47 15.12 -11.26
CA LYS A 273 -10.25 13.91 -10.95
C LYS A 273 -9.31 12.74 -10.66
N LEU A 274 -9.45 12.10 -9.50
CA LEU A 274 -8.70 10.89 -9.11
C LEU A 274 -8.73 9.83 -10.22
N GLU A 275 -9.89 9.64 -10.86
CA GLU A 275 -10.09 8.72 -11.99
C GLU A 275 -9.10 8.96 -13.14
N LEU A 276 -8.92 10.23 -13.53
CA LEU A 276 -8.04 10.61 -14.64
C LEU A 276 -6.58 10.37 -14.29
N ARG A 277 -6.17 10.72 -13.06
CA ARG A 277 -4.80 10.54 -12.58
C ARG A 277 -4.40 9.06 -12.49
N VAL A 278 -5.29 8.23 -11.94
CA VAL A 278 -5.11 6.78 -11.85
C VAL A 278 -5.08 6.15 -13.24
N SER A 279 -5.97 6.57 -14.14
CA SER A 279 -5.94 6.10 -15.54
C SER A 279 -4.65 6.50 -16.25
N GLN A 280 -4.16 7.73 -16.03
CA GLN A 280 -2.91 8.21 -16.62
C GLN A 280 -1.71 7.39 -16.14
N MET A 281 -1.62 7.05 -14.84
CA MET A 281 -0.55 6.17 -14.34
C MET A 281 -0.50 4.81 -15.04
N ILE A 282 -1.65 4.23 -15.38
CA ILE A 282 -1.72 2.95 -16.12
C ILE A 282 -1.27 3.14 -17.57
N VAL A 283 -1.68 4.25 -18.21
CA VAL A 283 -1.24 4.60 -19.58
C VAL A 283 0.27 4.84 -19.62
N ASP A 284 0.82 5.53 -18.63
CA ASP A 284 2.26 5.77 -18.51
C ASP A 284 3.00 4.45 -18.28
N LEU A 285 2.49 3.58 -17.40
CA LEU A 285 3.06 2.25 -17.19
C LEU A 285 3.07 1.43 -18.49
N LYS A 286 1.97 1.43 -19.25
CA LYS A 286 1.90 0.79 -20.57
C LYS A 286 2.96 1.36 -21.52
N SER A 287 3.03 2.68 -21.66
CA SER A 287 4.00 3.38 -22.51
C SER A 287 5.45 3.01 -22.15
N ASN A 288 5.74 2.86 -20.86
CA ASN A 288 7.03 2.37 -20.40
C ASN A 288 7.33 0.95 -20.86
N MET A 289 6.33 0.05 -20.84
CA MET A 289 6.49 -1.30 -21.34
C MET A 289 6.75 -1.30 -22.85
N GLU A 290 6.07 -0.44 -23.62
CA GLU A 290 6.34 -0.28 -25.05
C GLU A 290 7.76 0.22 -25.34
N CYS A 291 8.27 1.17 -24.55
CA CYS A 291 9.66 1.64 -24.69
C CYS A 291 10.66 0.55 -24.34
N LYS A 292 10.42 -0.20 -23.27
CA LYS A 292 11.30 -1.29 -22.81
C LYS A 292 11.28 -2.46 -23.80
N SER A 293 10.13 -2.81 -24.38
CA SER A 293 10.00 -3.91 -25.35
C SER A 293 10.90 -3.70 -26.58
N LYS A 294 11.10 -2.44 -27.02
CA LYS A 294 11.98 -2.10 -28.16
C LYS A 294 13.44 -2.53 -27.99
N SER A 295 13.87 -2.90 -26.78
CA SER A 295 15.22 -3.41 -26.52
C SER A 295 15.44 -4.85 -27.01
N TYR A 296 14.39 -5.67 -27.15
CA TYR A 296 14.54 -7.01 -27.72
C TYR A 296 14.75 -6.92 -29.23
N LYS A 297 15.68 -7.71 -29.76
CA LYS A 297 15.91 -7.83 -31.20
C LYS A 297 14.80 -8.62 -31.89
N ASP A 298 14.34 -9.69 -31.26
CA ASP A 298 13.30 -10.58 -31.77
C ASP A 298 11.92 -9.94 -31.62
N ALA A 299 11.21 -9.73 -32.74
CA ALA A 299 9.89 -9.12 -32.75
C ALA A 299 8.84 -9.95 -32.02
N SER A 300 8.90 -11.27 -32.11
CA SER A 300 7.98 -12.17 -31.43
C SER A 300 8.18 -12.12 -29.91
N LEU A 301 9.42 -11.93 -29.44
CA LEU A 301 9.70 -11.71 -28.02
C LEU A 301 9.21 -10.35 -27.53
N ARG A 302 9.27 -9.30 -28.37
CA ARG A 302 8.68 -7.98 -28.04
C ARG A 302 7.19 -8.10 -27.75
N ASN A 303 6.46 -8.79 -28.63
CA ASN A 303 5.02 -9.00 -28.48
C ASN A 303 4.70 -9.87 -27.25
N LEU A 304 5.45 -10.96 -27.02
CA LEU A 304 5.25 -11.79 -25.82
C LEU A 304 5.47 -11.00 -24.51
N TYR A 305 6.49 -10.14 -24.48
CA TYR A 305 6.74 -9.26 -23.34
C TYR A 305 5.57 -8.31 -23.09
N MET A 306 5.04 -7.68 -24.14
CA MET A 306 3.86 -6.82 -24.01
C MET A 306 2.66 -7.61 -23.51
N MET A 307 2.38 -8.79 -24.08
CA MET A 307 1.30 -9.67 -23.65
C MET A 307 1.38 -10.01 -22.16
N ASN A 308 2.56 -10.38 -21.65
CA ASN A 308 2.77 -10.69 -20.24
C ASN A 308 2.45 -9.50 -19.33
N ASN A 309 2.92 -8.30 -19.68
CA ASN A 309 2.72 -7.11 -18.86
C ASN A 309 1.28 -6.60 -18.93
N LEU A 310 0.67 -6.54 -20.12
CA LEU A 310 -0.71 -6.11 -20.32
C LEU A 310 -1.70 -7.05 -19.63
N ASN A 311 -1.55 -8.36 -19.80
CA ASN A 311 -2.39 -9.33 -19.10
C ASN A 311 -2.25 -9.18 -17.57
N TYR A 312 -1.04 -8.96 -17.05
CA TYR A 312 -0.86 -8.73 -15.61
C TYR A 312 -1.60 -7.47 -15.12
N ILE A 313 -1.49 -6.36 -15.85
CA ILE A 313 -2.20 -5.10 -15.55
C ILE A 313 -3.71 -5.34 -15.55
N VAL A 314 -4.25 -5.89 -16.64
CA VAL A 314 -5.69 -6.16 -16.81
C VAL A 314 -6.21 -7.09 -15.71
N ARG A 315 -5.51 -8.19 -15.42
CA ARG A 315 -5.91 -9.13 -14.37
C ARG A 315 -5.87 -8.50 -12.98
N LYS A 316 -4.91 -7.61 -12.69
CA LYS A 316 -4.86 -6.88 -11.42
C LYS A 316 -6.03 -5.92 -11.27
N ILE A 317 -6.38 -5.19 -12.33
CA ILE A 317 -7.56 -4.30 -12.35
C ILE A 317 -8.85 -5.10 -12.16
N ILE A 318 -9.05 -6.18 -12.92
CA ILE A 318 -10.29 -6.99 -12.84
C ILE A 318 -10.47 -7.64 -11.47
N LYS A 319 -9.37 -8.07 -10.82
CA LYS A 319 -9.43 -8.73 -9.51
C LYS A 319 -9.67 -7.78 -8.34
N SER A 320 -9.30 -6.50 -8.46
CA SER A 320 -9.54 -5.50 -7.40
C SER A 320 -10.76 -4.67 -7.75
N ARG A 321 -11.85 -4.88 -7.02
CA ARG A 321 -13.09 -4.10 -7.17
C ARG A 321 -12.82 -2.63 -6.93
N GLU A 322 -12.03 -2.31 -5.91
CA GLU A 322 -11.68 -0.96 -5.49
C GLU A 322 -10.94 -0.25 -6.62
N LEU A 323 -9.89 -0.87 -7.17
CA LEU A 323 -9.10 -0.31 -8.27
C LEU A 323 -9.95 -0.15 -9.54
N LYS A 324 -10.77 -1.16 -9.87
CA LYS A 324 -11.69 -1.07 -11.00
C LYS A 324 -12.62 0.13 -10.86
N THR A 325 -13.22 0.34 -9.68
CA THR A 325 -14.09 1.50 -9.46
C THR A 325 -13.31 2.82 -9.39
N MET A 326 -12.03 2.81 -9.03
CA MET A 326 -11.18 4.00 -8.96
C MET A 326 -10.79 4.49 -10.36
N ILE A 327 -10.62 3.57 -11.32
CA ILE A 327 -10.42 3.85 -12.75
C ILE A 327 -11.74 4.29 -13.42
N GLY A 328 -12.89 3.95 -12.83
CA GLY A 328 -14.19 4.36 -13.32
C GLY A 328 -14.73 3.40 -14.39
N ASN A 329 -14.54 3.75 -15.66
CA ASN A 329 -15.12 3.00 -16.78
C ASN A 329 -14.22 1.85 -17.30
N ASP A 330 -14.84 0.90 -18.00
CA ASP A 330 -14.13 -0.24 -18.61
C ASP A 330 -13.36 0.12 -19.89
N GLY A 331 -13.39 1.38 -20.34
CA GLY A 331 -12.76 1.82 -21.59
C GLY A 331 -11.25 1.56 -21.62
N LEU A 332 -10.54 1.89 -20.53
CA LEU A 332 -9.11 1.63 -20.41
C LEU A 332 -8.79 0.13 -20.38
N VAL A 333 -9.60 -0.67 -19.66
CA VAL A 333 -9.43 -2.13 -19.61
C VAL A 333 -9.64 -2.75 -20.98
N ASN A 334 -10.62 -2.28 -21.73
CA ASN A 334 -10.89 -2.71 -23.09
C ASN A 334 -9.72 -2.34 -24.01
N GLU A 335 -9.20 -1.11 -23.95
CA GLU A 335 -8.02 -0.69 -24.74
C GLU A 335 -6.81 -1.60 -24.50
N LEU A 336 -6.47 -1.86 -23.24
CA LEU A 336 -5.35 -2.74 -22.87
C LEU A 336 -5.57 -4.18 -23.34
N THR A 337 -6.82 -4.65 -23.33
CA THR A 337 -7.20 -5.99 -23.77
C THR A 337 -7.12 -6.12 -25.30
N GLU A 338 -7.60 -5.13 -26.06
CA GLU A 338 -7.47 -5.08 -27.51
C GLU A 338 -5.99 -5.05 -27.95
N GLU A 339 -5.17 -4.31 -27.22
CA GLU A 339 -3.73 -4.27 -27.45
C GLU A 339 -3.05 -5.61 -27.17
N TYR A 340 -3.43 -6.29 -26.09
CA TYR A 340 -2.99 -7.67 -25.82
C TYR A 340 -3.30 -8.60 -26.99
N TYR A 341 -4.52 -8.57 -27.53
CA TYR A 341 -4.91 -9.42 -28.66
C TYR A 341 -4.18 -9.04 -29.95
N ARG A 342 -3.88 -7.75 -30.16
CA ARG A 342 -3.03 -7.29 -31.26
C ARG A 342 -1.62 -7.88 -31.16
N ASP A 343 -1.00 -7.85 -29.99
CA ASP A 343 0.34 -8.42 -29.78
C ASP A 343 0.34 -9.94 -29.93
N LEU A 344 -0.69 -10.63 -29.42
CA LEU A 344 -0.89 -12.07 -29.64
C LEU A 344 -0.95 -12.40 -31.14
N LYS A 345 -1.74 -11.65 -31.91
CA LYS A 345 -1.84 -11.84 -33.36
C LYS A 345 -0.48 -11.66 -34.04
N LEU A 346 0.23 -10.56 -33.76
CA LEU A 346 1.54 -10.30 -34.35
C LEU A 346 2.57 -11.37 -33.95
N TYR A 347 2.53 -11.88 -32.72
CA TYR A 347 3.35 -12.99 -32.27
C TYR A 347 3.07 -14.27 -33.09
N LEU A 348 1.79 -14.64 -33.24
CA LEU A 348 1.38 -15.82 -34.00
C LEU A 348 1.75 -15.71 -35.48
N GLU A 349 1.51 -14.57 -36.12
CA GLU A 349 1.85 -14.34 -37.53
C GLU A 349 3.37 -14.37 -37.78
N SER A 350 4.15 -13.69 -36.94
CA SER A 350 5.59 -13.58 -37.14
C SER A 350 6.37 -14.86 -36.83
N THR A 351 5.91 -15.67 -35.87
CA THR A 351 6.56 -16.95 -35.53
C THR A 351 5.93 -18.13 -36.29
N TRP A 352 4.62 -18.32 -36.15
CA TRP A 352 3.97 -19.60 -36.43
C TRP A 352 3.43 -19.67 -37.85
N GLU A 353 2.90 -18.58 -38.41
CA GLU A 353 2.47 -18.58 -39.83
C GLU A 353 3.65 -18.81 -40.78
N SER A 354 4.79 -18.13 -40.56
CA SER A 354 6.02 -18.34 -41.35
C SER A 354 6.57 -19.78 -41.27
N LEU A 355 6.30 -20.47 -40.16
CA LEU A 355 6.65 -21.87 -39.98
C LEU A 355 5.72 -22.77 -40.82
N LEU A 356 4.43 -22.46 -40.89
CA LEU A 356 3.41 -23.21 -41.62
C LEU A 356 3.50 -23.08 -43.15
N ASP A 357 4.14 -22.04 -43.68
CA ASP A 357 4.38 -21.87 -45.12
C ASP A 357 5.04 -23.10 -45.77
N SER A 358 5.91 -23.78 -45.03
CA SER A 358 6.58 -25.00 -45.49
C SER A 358 5.63 -26.16 -45.78
N LEU A 359 4.47 -26.21 -45.12
CA LEU A 359 3.43 -27.21 -45.32
C LEU A 359 2.37 -26.75 -46.32
N ARG A 360 2.07 -25.45 -46.35
CA ARG A 360 1.03 -24.85 -47.21
C ARG A 360 1.45 -24.67 -48.67
N SER A 361 2.74 -24.67 -48.96
CA SER A 361 3.27 -24.39 -50.30
C SER A 361 2.58 -25.24 -51.39
N THR A 362 1.78 -24.59 -52.23
CA THR A 362 1.05 -25.14 -53.38
C THR A 362 1.88 -25.15 -54.66
N GLU A 363 3.19 -25.40 -54.57
CA GLU A 363 3.90 -25.88 -55.74
C GLU A 363 3.38 -27.28 -56.04
N GLU A 364 2.29 -27.31 -56.82
CA GLU A 364 1.88 -28.48 -57.57
C GLU A 364 3.10 -28.89 -58.38
N VAL A 365 3.52 -30.14 -58.22
CA VAL A 365 4.42 -30.77 -59.17
C VAL A 365 3.67 -30.78 -60.50
N LYS A 366 3.82 -29.74 -61.31
CA LYS A 366 3.27 -29.69 -62.66
C LYS A 366 3.80 -30.92 -63.36
N SER A 367 2.89 -31.83 -63.67
CA SER A 367 3.07 -32.99 -64.52
C SER A 367 3.40 -32.51 -65.94
N GLY A 368 4.56 -31.88 -66.11
CA GLY A 368 5.13 -31.52 -67.39
C GLY A 368 5.85 -32.72 -67.96
N PHE A 369 5.66 -32.95 -69.25
CA PHE A 369 6.00 -34.14 -70.04
C PHE A 369 7.48 -34.59 -70.02
N PHE A 370 8.36 -34.00 -69.20
CA PHE A 370 9.81 -34.32 -69.12
C PHE A 370 10.48 -34.26 -67.71
N SER A 371 9.77 -34.33 -66.57
CA SER A 371 10.42 -34.28 -65.22
C SER A 371 10.16 -35.48 -64.28
N SER A 372 10.31 -36.71 -64.79
CA SER A 372 10.04 -37.95 -64.04
C SER A 372 11.03 -38.33 -62.91
N PHE A 373 11.94 -37.45 -62.45
CA PHE A 373 13.01 -37.86 -61.52
C PHE A 373 12.87 -37.43 -60.06
N VAL A 374 11.85 -36.64 -59.68
CA VAL A 374 11.58 -36.36 -58.25
C VAL A 374 10.29 -37.05 -57.83
N SER A 375 10.42 -38.16 -57.08
CA SER A 375 9.27 -38.85 -56.49
C SER A 375 8.51 -37.88 -55.58
N LYS A 376 7.18 -37.81 -55.69
CA LYS A 376 6.30 -37.03 -54.78
C LYS A 376 6.64 -37.25 -53.30
N LYS A 377 7.01 -38.50 -52.96
CA LYS A 377 7.54 -38.90 -51.66
C LYS A 377 8.73 -38.04 -51.18
N LEU A 378 9.70 -37.78 -52.04
CA LEU A 378 10.89 -36.95 -51.71
C LEU A 378 10.48 -35.50 -51.46
N VAL A 379 9.56 -34.94 -52.26
CA VAL A 379 9.08 -33.56 -52.08
C VAL A 379 8.35 -33.40 -50.75
N TYR A 380 7.38 -34.26 -50.44
CA TYR A 380 6.61 -34.15 -49.19
C TYR A 380 7.45 -34.47 -47.95
N ARG A 381 8.37 -35.44 -48.02
CA ARG A 381 9.36 -35.67 -46.94
C ARG A 381 10.26 -34.46 -46.72
N GLN A 382 10.70 -33.80 -47.79
CA GLN A 382 11.54 -32.61 -47.67
C GLN A 382 10.76 -31.44 -47.04
N ARG A 383 9.50 -31.22 -47.41
CA ARG A 383 8.64 -30.20 -46.77
C ARG A 383 8.43 -30.47 -45.28
N LEU A 384 8.13 -31.72 -44.92
CA LEU A 384 7.98 -32.12 -43.52
C LEU A 384 9.28 -31.95 -42.72
N LYS A 385 10.42 -32.27 -43.33
CA LYS A 385 11.75 -32.04 -42.73
C LYS A 385 12.00 -30.55 -42.48
N VAL A 386 11.75 -29.69 -43.48
CA VAL A 386 11.90 -28.23 -43.35
C VAL A 386 10.99 -27.68 -42.25
N PHE A 387 9.73 -28.14 -42.17
CA PHE A 387 8.81 -27.79 -41.09
C PHE A 387 9.41 -28.13 -39.72
N TYR A 388 9.88 -29.36 -39.52
CA TYR A 388 10.42 -29.80 -38.24
C TYR A 388 11.73 -29.09 -37.87
N GLU A 389 12.58 -28.77 -38.85
CA GLU A 389 13.79 -27.96 -38.62
C GLU A 389 13.43 -26.54 -38.14
N LYS A 390 12.46 -25.88 -38.80
CA LYS A 390 11.93 -24.58 -38.36
C LYS A 390 11.29 -24.67 -36.98
N PHE A 391 10.46 -25.69 -36.73
CA PHE A 391 9.80 -25.92 -35.45
C PHE A 391 10.80 -26.15 -34.32
N LYS A 392 11.82 -26.99 -34.53
CA LYS A 392 12.87 -27.22 -33.54
C LYS A 392 13.65 -25.95 -33.21
N LYS A 393 13.88 -25.08 -34.21
CA LYS A 393 14.51 -23.77 -34.00
C LYS A 393 13.61 -22.85 -33.16
N VAL A 394 12.33 -22.73 -33.51
CA VAL A 394 11.34 -21.94 -32.75
C VAL A 394 11.25 -22.44 -31.31
N ARG A 395 11.05 -23.75 -31.12
CA ARG A 395 11.00 -24.39 -29.80
C ARG A 395 12.29 -24.16 -29.02
N GLY A 396 13.45 -24.29 -29.65
CA GLY A 396 14.75 -24.02 -29.04
C GLY A 396 14.82 -22.60 -28.48
N THR A 397 14.49 -21.60 -29.29
CA THR A 397 14.47 -20.19 -28.87
C THR A 397 13.45 -19.94 -27.74
N GLN A 398 12.20 -20.36 -27.95
CA GLN A 398 11.07 -20.05 -27.07
C GLN A 398 11.05 -20.89 -25.78
N SER A 399 11.83 -21.98 -25.71
CA SER A 399 12.05 -22.73 -24.47
C SER A 399 12.76 -21.92 -23.38
N SER A 400 13.35 -20.77 -23.73
CA SER A 400 13.95 -19.84 -22.78
C SER A 400 13.01 -18.71 -22.36
N TRP A 401 11.88 -18.53 -23.07
CA TRP A 401 10.95 -17.42 -22.85
C TRP A 401 10.05 -17.71 -21.66
N ILE A 402 9.63 -16.66 -20.97
CA ILE A 402 8.93 -16.74 -19.69
C ILE A 402 7.51 -16.25 -19.88
N VAL A 403 6.53 -17.05 -19.44
CA VAL A 403 5.12 -16.66 -19.31
C VAL A 403 4.69 -17.07 -17.91
N SER A 404 4.86 -16.19 -16.92
CA SER A 404 4.72 -16.54 -15.51
C SER A 404 3.28 -16.94 -15.15
N ASP A 405 2.29 -16.28 -15.75
CA ASP A 405 0.87 -16.54 -15.50
C ASP A 405 0.40 -17.85 -16.14
N GLU A 406 -0.11 -18.78 -15.32
CA GLU A 406 -0.51 -20.11 -15.78
C GLU A 406 -1.67 -20.07 -16.78
N GLN A 407 -2.67 -19.21 -16.53
CA GLN A 407 -3.85 -19.11 -17.38
C GLN A 407 -3.47 -18.55 -18.75
N LEU A 408 -2.69 -17.46 -18.75
CA LEU A 408 -2.15 -16.88 -19.97
C LEU A 408 -1.32 -17.91 -20.75
N ARG A 409 -0.46 -18.67 -20.06
CA ARG A 409 0.38 -19.68 -20.72
C ARG A 409 -0.46 -20.76 -21.39
N LYS A 410 -1.51 -21.26 -20.71
CA LYS A 410 -2.45 -22.24 -21.29
C LYS A 410 -3.18 -21.65 -22.50
N GLU A 411 -3.62 -20.41 -22.41
CA GLU A 411 -4.32 -19.69 -23.47
C GLU A 411 -3.43 -19.51 -24.72
N VAL A 412 -2.21 -18.98 -24.55
CA VAL A 412 -1.26 -18.80 -25.66
C VAL A 412 -0.92 -20.14 -26.32
N ARG A 413 -0.68 -21.20 -25.53
CA ARG A 413 -0.45 -22.56 -26.07
C ARG A 413 -1.67 -23.06 -26.84
N SER A 414 -2.88 -22.83 -26.34
CA SER A 414 -4.13 -23.19 -27.03
C SER A 414 -4.25 -22.48 -28.37
N TYR A 415 -3.94 -21.19 -28.44
CA TYR A 415 -3.94 -20.45 -29.71
C TYR A 415 -2.91 -21.01 -30.70
N ILE A 416 -1.68 -21.30 -30.25
CA ILE A 416 -0.66 -21.94 -31.09
C ILE A 416 -1.16 -23.29 -31.63
N LEU A 417 -1.72 -24.14 -30.77
CA LEU A 417 -2.26 -25.45 -31.16
C LEU A 417 -3.40 -25.29 -32.17
N SER A 418 -4.31 -24.34 -31.96
CA SER A 418 -5.43 -24.07 -32.87
C SER A 418 -4.96 -23.65 -34.26
N LEU A 419 -3.78 -23.05 -34.36
CA LEU A 419 -3.18 -22.63 -35.62
C LEU A 419 -2.41 -23.77 -36.31
N VAL A 420 -1.58 -24.50 -35.56
CA VAL A 420 -0.63 -25.47 -36.12
C VAL A 420 -1.29 -26.82 -36.40
N ILE A 421 -2.13 -27.32 -35.50
CA ILE A 421 -2.66 -28.69 -35.57
C ILE A 421 -3.54 -28.91 -36.82
N PRO A 422 -4.45 -28.00 -37.21
CA PRO A 422 -5.28 -28.22 -38.39
C PRO A 422 -4.46 -28.30 -39.69
N VAL A 423 -3.47 -27.41 -39.84
CA VAL A 423 -2.60 -27.38 -41.04
C VAL A 423 -1.73 -28.63 -41.10
N TYR A 424 -1.14 -29.02 -39.97
CA TYR A 424 -0.30 -30.21 -39.88
C TYR A 424 -1.10 -31.49 -40.15
N THR A 425 -2.30 -31.61 -39.57
CA THR A 425 -3.20 -32.76 -39.76
C THR A 425 -3.64 -32.88 -41.22
N SER A 426 -4.11 -31.78 -41.83
CA SER A 426 -4.52 -31.79 -43.24
C SER A 426 -3.39 -32.16 -44.20
N PHE A 427 -2.16 -31.73 -43.90
CA PHE A 427 -0.98 -32.13 -44.68
C PHE A 427 -0.73 -33.64 -44.59
N LEU A 428 -0.79 -34.22 -43.39
CA LEU A 428 -0.62 -35.66 -43.18
C LEU A 428 -1.75 -36.49 -43.80
N GLU A 429 -3.00 -36.03 -43.73
CA GLU A 429 -4.13 -36.70 -44.37
C GLU A 429 -3.99 -36.73 -45.90
N LYS A 430 -3.57 -35.62 -46.50
CA LYS A 430 -3.41 -35.52 -47.97
C LYS A 430 -2.19 -36.24 -48.51
N HIS A 431 -1.08 -36.26 -47.77
CA HIS A 431 0.23 -36.67 -48.30
C HIS A 431 0.92 -37.78 -47.49
N GLY A 432 0.31 -38.25 -46.39
CA GLY A 432 0.87 -39.27 -45.51
C GLY A 432 1.14 -40.60 -46.21
N SER A 433 0.20 -41.06 -47.04
CA SER A 433 0.34 -42.30 -47.82
C SER A 433 1.50 -42.25 -48.84
N ASP A 434 1.75 -41.07 -49.44
CA ASP A 434 2.89 -40.83 -50.33
C ASP A 434 4.23 -40.84 -49.57
N ILE A 435 4.22 -40.44 -48.30
CA ILE A 435 5.39 -40.44 -47.40
C ILE A 435 5.71 -41.87 -46.91
N GLU A 436 4.68 -42.70 -46.70
CA GLU A 436 4.72 -44.04 -46.10
C GLU A 436 5.03 -45.19 -47.06
N ARG A 437 4.93 -45.01 -48.39
CA ARG A 437 5.22 -46.06 -49.40
C ARG A 437 6.71 -46.51 -49.45
N GLY A 438 7.26 -47.04 -48.36
CA GLY A 438 8.55 -47.76 -48.30
C GLY A 438 8.93 -48.18 -46.87
N ASP A 439 9.28 -49.47 -46.74
CA ASP A 439 9.71 -50.38 -45.65
C ASP A 439 10.00 -49.94 -44.19
N HIS A 440 9.78 -48.71 -43.72
CA HIS A 440 10.19 -48.32 -42.35
C HIS A 440 9.06 -47.64 -41.55
N PRO A 441 8.29 -48.40 -40.73
CA PRO A 441 7.20 -47.89 -39.88
C PRO A 441 7.62 -46.90 -38.79
N GLY A 442 8.89 -46.89 -38.37
CA GLY A 442 9.39 -46.08 -37.25
C GLY A 442 9.39 -44.56 -37.50
N ILE A 443 9.38 -44.11 -38.76
CA ILE A 443 9.33 -42.68 -39.12
C ILE A 443 7.93 -42.08 -38.86
N CYS A 444 6.87 -42.91 -38.85
CA CYS A 444 5.51 -42.45 -38.60
C CYS A 444 5.29 -42.00 -37.14
N ILE A 445 5.96 -42.65 -36.18
CA ILE A 445 5.83 -42.35 -34.74
C ILE A 445 6.54 -41.04 -34.38
N SER A 446 7.63 -40.68 -35.07
CA SER A 446 8.34 -39.42 -34.81
C SER A 446 7.60 -38.17 -35.27
N HIS A 447 6.56 -38.33 -36.10
CA HIS A 447 5.80 -37.27 -36.77
C HIS A 447 4.30 -37.25 -36.40
N SER A 448 3.90 -37.89 -35.29
CA SER A 448 2.49 -37.91 -34.89
C SER A 448 1.99 -36.50 -34.48
N VAL A 449 0.71 -36.24 -34.76
CA VAL A 449 0.00 -35.02 -34.32
C VAL A 449 0.10 -34.86 -32.80
N GLU A 450 0.00 -35.97 -32.06
CA GLU A 450 0.04 -35.99 -30.60
C GLU A 450 1.42 -35.59 -30.05
N LYS A 451 2.50 -36.00 -30.71
CA LYS A 451 3.85 -35.59 -30.31
C LYS A 451 4.04 -34.08 -30.50
N LEU A 452 3.59 -33.53 -31.63
CA LEU A 452 3.66 -32.09 -31.90
C LEU A 452 2.85 -31.30 -30.86
N ARG A 453 1.65 -31.78 -30.52
CA ARG A 453 0.80 -31.21 -29.46
C ARG A 453 1.56 -31.13 -28.14
N LYS A 454 2.11 -32.26 -27.68
CA LYS A 454 2.87 -32.33 -26.42
C LYS A 454 4.07 -31.38 -26.42
N GLU A 455 4.81 -31.30 -27.52
CA GLU A 455 5.98 -30.41 -27.62
C GLU A 455 5.60 -28.93 -27.53
N VAL A 456 4.43 -28.52 -28.04
CA VAL A 456 3.87 -27.16 -27.89
C VAL A 456 3.39 -26.93 -26.46
N GLU A 457 2.75 -27.91 -25.84
CA GLU A 457 2.28 -27.83 -24.45
C GLU A 457 3.44 -27.67 -23.44
N GLU A 458 4.65 -28.10 -23.79
CA GLU A 458 5.86 -27.93 -22.98
C GLU A 458 6.55 -26.56 -23.19
N MET A 459 6.06 -25.71 -24.10
CA MET A 459 6.72 -24.42 -24.41
C MET A 459 6.55 -23.37 -23.32
N PHE A 460 7.51 -22.46 -23.20
CA PHE A 460 7.63 -21.41 -22.18
C PHE A 460 7.98 -21.90 -20.78
N ARG A 461 8.87 -21.17 -20.11
CA ARG A 461 9.26 -21.36 -18.71
C ARG A 461 8.31 -20.64 -17.77
N VAL A 462 8.30 -21.14 -16.54
CA VAL A 462 7.79 -20.43 -15.37
C VAL A 462 8.95 -19.67 -14.75
N GLU A 463 8.72 -18.41 -14.38
CA GLU A 463 9.67 -17.67 -13.57
C GLU A 463 9.77 -18.35 -12.20
N SER A 464 10.95 -18.86 -11.85
CA SER A 464 11.22 -19.35 -10.51
C SER A 464 11.22 -18.15 -9.56
N ILE A 465 10.17 -18.05 -8.73
CA ILE A 465 10.13 -17.09 -7.63
C ILE A 465 11.21 -17.54 -6.66
N VAL A 466 12.37 -16.89 -6.71
CA VAL A 466 13.32 -16.95 -5.59
C VAL A 466 12.68 -16.07 -4.53
N CYS A 467 12.08 -16.71 -3.52
CA CYS A 467 11.51 -16.05 -2.35
C CYS A 467 12.58 -15.26 -1.59
#